data_AF-A0A085W8H0-F1
#
_entry.id   AF-A0A085W8H0-F1
#
_cell.length_a   1.000
_cell.length_b   1.000
_cell.length_c   1.000
_cell.angle_alpha   90.00
_cell.angle_beta   90.00
_cell.angle_gamma   90.00
#
_symmetry.space_group_name_H-M   'P 1'
#
loop_
_entity.id
_entity.type
_entity.pdbx_description
1 polymer ?
#
loop_
_entity_poly.entity_id
_entity_poly.type
_entity_poly.pdbx_seq_one_letter_code
_entity_poly.pdbx_strand_id
1 'polypeptide(L)'
;MGMSEHLSDLALDEVAVGGPRPKHLESCATCQGRLERLQAHAEASRANPRFLQVRAQVRAEQARGTKPRPSRWLSGWMLVPIMAAAAAVVLLLPRGEQKPIGDGPPGIRVKGPPAVELVRLADGEVNPVLSQGDRVALRLRGGGHPFALIVSVDASGKAEQLWPTGGTTSGELAEAQMTPVFEVTEGDFTVHAFYSDAPLELNEARGWLPAPSQLPPNVVHTSVSLKVGTRG
;
A
#
# COMPACT_ATOMS: atom_id res chain seq x y z
N MET A 1 -11.13 -41.55 23.54
CA MET A 1 -10.74 -40.99 22.23
C MET A 1 -10.33 -39.55 22.46
N GLY A 2 -9.03 -39.31 22.68
CA GLY A 2 -8.51 -37.98 22.97
C GLY A 2 -8.32 -37.18 21.69
N MET A 3 -8.81 -35.94 21.65
CA MET A 3 -8.47 -35.00 20.59
C MET A 3 -6.99 -34.66 20.74
N SER A 4 -6.13 -35.29 19.94
CA SER A 4 -4.72 -34.93 19.87
C SER A 4 -4.63 -33.52 19.28
N GLU A 5 -4.45 -32.53 20.14
CA GLU A 5 -4.27 -31.14 19.74
C GLU A 5 -3.07 -31.06 18.79
N HIS A 6 -3.34 -30.67 17.54
CA HIS A 6 -2.31 -30.53 16.51
C HIS A 6 -1.45 -29.30 16.76
N LEU A 7 -0.23 -29.29 16.24
CA LEU A 7 0.61 -28.09 16.27
C LEU A 7 -0.06 -26.94 15.50
N SER A 8 0.10 -25.73 16.04
CA SER A 8 -0.28 -24.50 15.36
C SER A 8 0.56 -24.28 14.11
N ASP A 9 0.03 -23.55 13.13
CA ASP A 9 0.77 -23.21 11.91
C ASP A 9 2.08 -22.48 12.22
N LEU A 10 2.04 -21.56 13.19
CA LEU A 10 3.23 -20.83 13.63
C LEU A 10 4.34 -21.77 14.13
N ALA A 11 4.00 -22.79 14.92
CA ALA A 11 4.99 -23.76 15.41
C ALA A 11 5.57 -24.61 14.27
N LEU A 12 4.79 -24.91 13.23
CA LEU A 12 5.28 -25.62 12.05
C LEU A 12 6.18 -24.72 11.18
N ASP A 13 5.86 -23.44 11.05
CA ASP A 13 6.69 -22.45 10.34
C ASP A 13 8.04 -22.25 11.03
N GLU A 14 8.07 -22.17 12.37
CA GLU A 14 9.31 -22.10 13.14
C GLU A 14 10.21 -23.31 12.88
N VAL A 15 9.66 -24.51 12.85
CA VAL A 15 10.40 -25.73 12.49
C VAL A 15 10.90 -25.67 11.04
N ALA A 16 10.09 -25.17 10.11
CA ALA A 16 10.44 -25.08 8.70
C ALA A 16 11.61 -24.11 8.44
N VAL A 17 11.79 -23.08 9.27
CA VAL A 17 12.93 -22.15 9.18
C VAL A 17 14.17 -22.59 9.98
N GLY A 18 14.14 -23.78 10.60
CA GLY A 18 15.27 -24.36 11.34
C GLY A 18 15.17 -24.23 12.86
N GLY A 19 13.99 -23.92 13.39
CA GLY A 19 13.71 -23.88 14.82
C GLY A 19 13.65 -25.28 15.48
N PRO A 20 13.40 -25.33 16.80
CA PRO A 20 13.37 -26.58 17.57
C PRO A 20 12.22 -27.49 17.14
N ARG A 21 12.51 -28.78 16.92
CA ARG A 21 11.49 -29.79 16.54
C ARG A 21 10.73 -30.32 17.76
N PRO A 22 9.41 -30.08 17.88
CA PRO A 22 8.62 -30.61 18.98
C PRO A 22 8.47 -32.14 18.86
N LYS A 23 8.48 -32.86 20.00
CA LYS A 23 8.28 -34.33 20.04
C LYS A 23 6.98 -34.79 19.38
N HIS A 24 5.96 -33.94 19.34
CA HIS A 24 4.69 -34.23 18.67
C HIS A 24 4.87 -34.57 17.18
N LEU A 25 5.87 -33.96 16.52
CA LEU A 25 6.17 -34.27 15.11
C LEU A 25 6.70 -35.68 14.90
N GLU A 26 7.17 -36.38 15.93
CA GLU A 26 7.66 -37.75 15.80
C GLU A 26 6.49 -38.76 15.67
N SER A 27 5.32 -38.42 16.22
CA SER A 27 4.18 -39.34 16.31
C SER A 27 2.93 -38.90 15.55
N CYS A 28 2.84 -37.64 15.10
CA CYS A 28 1.66 -37.12 14.41
C CYS A 28 1.87 -36.99 12.89
N ALA A 29 1.36 -37.97 12.13
CA ALA A 29 1.42 -37.98 10.66
C ALA A 29 0.77 -36.73 10.01
N THR A 30 -0.31 -36.20 10.58
CA THR A 30 -0.97 -34.99 10.08
C THR A 30 -0.05 -33.76 10.15
N CYS A 31 0.66 -33.59 11.27
CA CYS A 31 1.59 -32.48 11.43
C CYS A 31 2.86 -32.66 10.56
N GLN A 32 3.33 -33.90 10.40
CA GLN A 32 4.42 -34.23 9.46
C GLN A 32 4.04 -33.84 8.02
N GLY A 33 2.88 -34.26 7.53
CA GLY A 33 2.42 -33.92 6.17
C GLY A 33 2.11 -32.42 5.96
N ARG A 34 1.81 -31.66 7.03
CA ARG A 34 1.72 -30.19 6.95
C ARG A 34 3.11 -29.56 6.83
N LEU A 35 4.07 -30.02 7.64
CA LEU A 35 5.45 -29.54 7.59
C LEU A 35 6.10 -29.80 6.23
N GLU A 36 5.90 -30.99 5.65
CA GLU A 36 6.41 -31.32 4.31
C GLU A 36 5.85 -30.38 3.23
N ARG A 37 4.56 -30.04 3.29
CA ARG A 37 3.94 -29.08 2.37
C ARG A 37 4.54 -27.67 2.52
N LEU A 38 4.75 -27.22 3.75
CA LEU A 38 5.41 -25.93 4.02
C LEU A 38 6.84 -25.90 3.48
N GLN A 39 7.61 -26.98 3.68
CA GLN A 39 8.97 -27.11 3.18
C GLN A 39 9.02 -27.12 1.65
N ALA A 40 8.16 -27.88 0.99
CA ALA A 40 8.05 -27.90 -0.47
C ALA A 40 7.69 -26.52 -1.05
N HIS A 41 6.75 -25.80 -0.41
CA HIS A 41 6.41 -24.44 -0.81
C HIS A 41 7.57 -23.46 -0.64
N ALA A 42 8.31 -23.56 0.47
CA ALA A 42 9.50 -22.75 0.72
C ALA A 42 10.61 -23.02 -0.31
N GLU A 43 10.82 -24.28 -0.69
CA GLU A 43 11.78 -24.66 -1.73
C GLU A 43 11.38 -24.13 -3.11
N ALA A 44 10.11 -24.28 -3.50
CA ALA A 44 9.58 -23.71 -4.74
C ALA A 44 9.74 -22.18 -4.77
N SER A 45 9.49 -21.51 -3.65
CA SER A 45 9.68 -20.06 -3.52
C SER A 45 11.16 -19.67 -3.68
N ARG A 46 12.09 -20.44 -3.10
CA ARG A 46 13.54 -20.20 -3.21
C ARG A 46 14.09 -20.46 -4.61
N ALA A 47 13.50 -21.39 -5.35
CA ALA A 47 13.87 -21.70 -6.73
C ALA A 47 13.41 -20.61 -7.72
N ASN A 48 12.46 -19.75 -7.33
CA ASN A 48 11.98 -18.66 -8.18
C ASN A 48 13.07 -17.58 -8.36
N PRO A 49 13.46 -17.21 -9.60
CA PRO A 49 14.45 -16.16 -9.85
C PRO A 49 14.12 -14.81 -9.19
N ARG A 50 12.82 -14.47 -9.09
CA ARG A 50 12.37 -13.23 -8.43
C ARG A 50 12.72 -13.21 -6.94
N PHE A 51 12.69 -14.36 -6.27
CA PHE A 51 13.07 -14.48 -4.86
C PHE A 51 14.54 -14.13 -4.63
N LEU A 52 15.44 -14.58 -5.53
CA LEU A 52 16.87 -14.25 -5.44
C LEU A 52 17.14 -12.75 -5.62
N GLN A 53 16.43 -12.11 -6.55
CA GLN A 53 16.53 -10.67 -6.79
C GLN A 53 16.08 -9.86 -5.57
N VAL A 54 14.89 -10.18 -5.02
CA VAL A 54 14.37 -9.52 -3.82
C VAL A 54 15.28 -9.75 -2.62
N ARG A 55 15.78 -10.97 -2.42
CA ARG A 55 16.73 -11.28 -1.34
C ARG A 55 18.03 -10.48 -1.45
N ALA A 56 18.54 -10.28 -2.67
CA ALA A 56 19.73 -9.46 -2.91
C ALA A 56 19.47 -7.99 -2.58
N GLN A 57 18.32 -7.45 -2.99
CA GLN A 57 17.91 -6.07 -2.70
C GLN A 57 17.78 -5.83 -1.19
N VAL A 58 17.06 -6.69 -0.46
CA VAL A 58 16.88 -6.57 0.99
C VAL A 58 18.22 -6.59 1.72
N ARG A 59 19.16 -7.45 1.32
CA ARG A 59 20.51 -7.48 1.88
C ARG A 59 21.30 -6.20 1.60
N ALA A 60 21.17 -5.65 0.39
CA ALA A 60 21.81 -4.38 0.04
C ALA A 60 21.25 -3.20 0.85
N GLU A 61 19.93 -3.19 1.11
CA GLU A 61 19.29 -2.19 1.96
C GLU A 61 19.73 -2.29 3.42
N GLN A 62 19.80 -3.51 3.97
CA GLN A 62 20.31 -3.74 5.33
C GLN A 62 21.77 -3.27 5.49
N ALA A 63 22.61 -3.51 4.48
CA ALA A 63 24.00 -3.05 4.48
C ALA A 63 24.14 -1.52 4.37
N ARG A 64 23.14 -0.82 3.82
CA ARG A 64 23.11 0.65 3.75
C ARG A 64 22.68 1.30 5.07
N GLY A 65 21.84 0.62 5.87
CA GLY A 65 21.29 1.12 7.13
C GLY A 65 22.28 1.26 8.29
N THR A 66 23.53 0.80 8.13
CA THR A 66 24.54 0.77 9.20
C THR A 66 25.70 1.73 9.03
N LYS A 67 25.70 2.62 8.02
CA LYS A 67 26.77 3.62 7.90
C LYS A 67 26.66 4.65 9.03
N PRO A 68 27.67 4.77 9.92
CA PRO A 68 27.69 5.83 10.91
C PRO A 68 27.78 7.17 10.17
N ARG A 69 26.79 8.04 10.39
CA ARG A 69 26.86 9.43 9.91
C ARG A 69 28.09 10.07 10.58
N PRO A 70 29.09 10.57 9.83
CA PRO A 70 30.21 11.28 10.44
C PRO A 70 29.65 12.49 11.20
N SER A 71 30.00 12.55 12.49
CA SER A 71 29.62 13.60 13.43
C SER A 71 29.91 14.98 12.83
N ARG A 72 28.85 15.68 12.41
CA ARG A 72 28.89 17.07 11.93
C ARG A 72 29.01 18.08 13.07
N TRP A 73 29.69 17.73 14.16
CA TRP A 73 29.78 18.59 15.33
C TRP A 73 30.68 19.82 15.12
N LEU A 74 31.55 19.83 14.10
CA LEU A 74 32.49 20.94 13.85
C LEU A 74 32.21 21.78 12.59
N SER A 75 31.19 21.45 11.78
CA SER A 75 30.90 22.19 10.52
C SER A 75 29.63 23.07 10.58
N GLY A 76 29.01 23.20 11.75
CA GLY A 76 27.71 23.86 11.92
C GLY A 76 27.74 25.38 12.10
N TRP A 77 28.93 26.02 12.18
CA TRP A 77 29.04 27.42 12.58
C TRP A 77 29.29 28.43 11.45
N MET A 78 29.40 28.00 10.19
CA MET A 78 29.68 28.93 9.08
C MET A 78 28.72 28.91 7.88
N LEU A 79 27.65 28.11 7.89
CA LEU A 79 26.74 28.01 6.73
C LEU A 79 25.26 28.22 7.06
N VAL A 80 24.96 29.03 8.08
CA VAL A 80 23.58 29.34 8.49
C VAL A 80 22.86 30.37 7.59
N PRO A 81 23.49 31.37 6.92
CA PRO A 81 22.68 32.39 6.25
C PRO A 81 22.26 32.05 4.80
N ILE A 82 22.86 31.05 4.14
CA ILE A 82 22.60 30.79 2.70
C ILE A 82 21.48 29.75 2.46
N MET A 83 21.19 28.88 3.44
CA MET A 83 20.17 27.82 3.31
C MET A 83 18.73 28.25 3.65
N ALA A 84 18.47 29.53 3.95
CA ALA A 84 17.11 30.02 4.14
C ALA A 84 16.35 30.20 2.80
N ALA A 85 17.05 30.49 1.71
CA ALA A 85 16.44 30.68 0.39
C ALA A 85 16.16 29.35 -0.35
N ALA A 86 16.93 28.29 -0.09
CA ALA A 86 16.72 26.98 -0.72
C ALA A 86 15.65 26.13 0.00
N ALA A 87 15.33 26.41 1.27
CA ALA A 87 14.32 25.69 2.04
C ALA A 87 12.88 25.97 1.58
N ALA A 88 12.62 27.11 0.92
CA ALA A 88 11.30 27.42 0.39
C ALA A 88 10.93 26.60 -0.86
N VAL A 89 11.91 26.10 -1.61
CA VAL A 89 11.68 25.35 -2.87
C VAL A 89 11.49 23.85 -2.63
N VAL A 90 12.05 23.31 -1.54
CA VAL A 90 11.95 21.85 -1.24
C VAL A 90 10.62 21.45 -0.60
N LEU A 91 9.86 22.40 -0.04
CA LEU A 91 8.50 22.15 0.46
C LEU A 91 7.47 21.95 -0.66
N LEU A 92 7.86 22.07 -1.93
CA LEU A 92 6.99 21.94 -3.11
C LEU A 92 7.11 20.59 -3.86
N LEU A 93 7.90 19.62 -3.36
CA LEU A 93 8.01 18.30 -3.99
C LEU A 93 7.46 17.19 -3.08
N PRO A 94 6.37 16.50 -3.47
CA PRO A 94 5.85 15.37 -2.72
C PRO A 94 6.77 14.17 -2.95
N ARG A 95 7.49 13.74 -1.90
CA ARG A 95 8.20 12.45 -1.90
C ARG A 95 7.67 11.60 -0.75
N GLY A 96 6.57 10.91 -1.03
CA GLY A 96 6.11 9.80 -0.22
C GLY A 96 6.68 8.49 -0.73
N GLU A 97 7.89 8.11 -0.28
CA GLU A 97 8.29 6.70 -0.25
C GLU A 97 7.56 6.06 0.95
N GLN A 98 6.49 5.30 0.68
CA GLN A 98 5.86 4.46 1.71
C GLN A 98 6.00 2.99 1.33
N LYS A 99 6.79 2.33 2.17
CA LYS A 99 7.01 0.88 2.27
C LYS A 99 5.66 0.14 2.31
N PRO A 100 5.44 -0.92 1.51
CA PRO A 100 4.22 -1.71 1.61
C PRO A 100 4.27 -2.53 2.91
N ILE A 101 3.29 -2.32 3.80
CA ILE A 101 3.04 -3.15 4.98
C ILE A 101 1.76 -3.93 4.70
N GLY A 102 1.86 -5.24 4.92
CA GLY A 102 0.91 -6.25 4.49
C GLY A 102 -0.26 -6.50 5.43
N ASP A 103 -0.99 -7.53 5.02
CA ASP A 103 -2.21 -8.08 5.61
C ASP A 103 -2.05 -8.35 7.11
N GLY A 104 -2.70 -7.51 7.91
CA GLY A 104 -2.91 -7.73 9.35
C GLY A 104 -4.26 -8.40 9.59
N PRO A 105 -4.43 -9.14 10.70
CA PRO A 105 -5.70 -9.79 11.06
C PRO A 105 -6.83 -8.77 11.27
N PRO A 106 -8.11 -9.16 11.05
CA PRO A 106 -9.25 -8.26 11.06
C PRO A 106 -9.46 -7.62 12.44
N GLY A 107 -9.57 -6.30 12.46
CA GLY A 107 -9.83 -5.48 13.66
C GLY A 107 -8.70 -4.51 14.04
N ILE A 108 -7.63 -4.42 13.26
CA ILE A 108 -6.54 -3.47 13.51
C ILE A 108 -6.76 -2.23 12.63
N ARG A 109 -7.38 -1.21 13.22
CA ARG A 109 -7.46 0.15 12.70
C ARG A 109 -6.03 0.64 12.37
N VAL A 110 -5.68 0.61 11.08
CA VAL A 110 -4.32 0.94 10.60
C VAL A 110 -4.03 2.40 10.92
N LYS A 111 -3.05 2.63 11.80
CA LYS A 111 -2.53 3.96 12.13
C LYS A 111 -1.75 4.49 10.93
N GLY A 112 -2.34 5.42 10.20
CA GLY A 112 -1.72 6.12 9.07
C GLY A 112 -2.67 7.19 8.52
N PRO A 113 -2.16 8.20 7.79
CA PRO A 113 -3.03 9.17 7.14
C PRO A 113 -3.91 8.49 6.08
N PRO A 114 -5.07 9.07 5.74
CA PRO A 114 -5.89 8.56 4.65
C PRO A 114 -5.10 8.60 3.33
N ALA A 115 -5.23 7.55 2.53
CA ALA A 115 -4.49 7.41 1.30
C ALA A 115 -5.24 6.53 0.29
N VAL A 116 -5.18 6.94 -0.99
CA VAL A 116 -5.58 6.15 -2.14
C VAL A 116 -4.33 5.69 -2.87
N GLU A 117 -4.25 4.41 -3.18
CA GLU A 117 -3.11 3.81 -3.88
C GLU A 117 -3.59 2.97 -5.04
N LEU A 118 -2.85 2.99 -6.13
CA LEU A 118 -3.05 2.11 -7.27
C LEU A 118 -2.22 0.85 -7.07
N VAL A 119 -2.81 -0.32 -7.30
CA VAL A 119 -2.11 -1.59 -7.23
C VAL A 119 -2.28 -2.30 -8.56
N ARG A 120 -1.19 -2.49 -9.33
CA ARG A 120 -1.26 -3.29 -10.56
C ARG A 120 -1.44 -4.75 -10.19
N LEU A 121 -2.46 -5.38 -10.78
CA LEU A 121 -2.82 -6.77 -10.46
C LEU A 121 -1.83 -7.80 -10.99
N ALA A 122 -1.05 -7.47 -12.02
CA ALA A 122 -0.09 -8.38 -12.63
C ALA A 122 1.07 -8.75 -11.70
N ASP A 123 1.55 -7.80 -10.90
CA ASP A 123 2.78 -7.91 -10.11
C ASP A 123 2.67 -7.42 -8.66
N GLY A 124 1.53 -6.82 -8.29
CA GLY A 124 1.27 -6.24 -6.98
C GLY A 124 1.99 -4.90 -6.74
N GLU A 125 2.54 -4.28 -7.80
CA GLU A 125 3.26 -3.02 -7.66
C GLU A 125 2.30 -1.89 -7.24
N VAL A 126 2.72 -1.09 -6.25
CA VAL A 126 1.96 0.03 -5.68
C VAL A 126 2.40 1.34 -6.32
N ASN A 127 1.43 2.12 -6.79
CA ASN A 127 1.61 3.33 -7.59
C ASN A 127 2.61 3.14 -8.76
N PRO A 128 2.40 2.11 -9.61
CA PRO A 128 3.31 1.83 -10.72
C PRO A 128 3.17 2.85 -11.85
N VAL A 129 4.15 2.89 -12.74
CA VAL A 129 4.01 3.56 -14.04
C VAL A 129 3.14 2.70 -14.93
N LEU A 130 1.92 3.14 -15.23
CA LEU A 130 0.90 2.32 -15.91
C LEU A 130 0.99 2.42 -17.43
N SER A 131 0.73 1.29 -18.09
CA SER A 131 0.54 1.19 -19.54
C SER A 131 -0.92 0.94 -19.87
N GLN A 132 -1.34 1.31 -21.08
CA GLN A 132 -2.65 0.95 -21.60
C GLN A 132 -2.85 -0.58 -21.52
N GLY A 133 -4.02 -1.00 -21.02
CA GLY A 133 -4.37 -2.40 -20.81
C GLY A 133 -3.91 -2.97 -19.46
N ASP A 134 -3.18 -2.20 -18.64
CA ASP A 134 -2.89 -2.64 -17.26
C ASP A 134 -4.18 -2.75 -16.46
N ARG A 135 -4.33 -3.85 -15.71
CA ARG A 135 -5.42 -4.01 -14.74
C ARG A 135 -4.94 -3.54 -13.37
N VAL A 136 -5.65 -2.59 -12.79
CA VAL A 136 -5.32 -1.99 -11.49
C VAL A 136 -6.49 -2.11 -10.53
N ALA A 137 -6.17 -2.23 -9.25
CA ALA A 137 -7.09 -2.06 -8.15
C ALA A 137 -6.76 -0.78 -7.38
N LEU A 138 -7.78 -0.15 -6.81
CA LEU A 138 -7.57 0.89 -5.81
C LEU A 138 -7.51 0.28 -4.42
N ARG A 139 -6.47 0.60 -3.67
CA ARG A 139 -6.35 0.30 -2.25
C ARG A 139 -6.67 1.56 -1.45
N LEU A 140 -7.74 1.49 -0.66
CA LEU A 140 -8.23 2.60 0.14
C LEU A 140 -7.79 2.44 1.59
N ARG A 141 -7.14 3.48 2.13
CA ARG A 141 -6.80 3.59 3.55
C ARG A 141 -7.57 4.77 4.13
N GLY A 142 -8.54 4.51 4.99
CA GLY A 142 -9.41 5.54 5.58
C GLY A 142 -8.73 6.45 6.61
N GLY A 143 -7.61 6.02 7.19
CA GLY A 143 -6.84 6.82 8.14
C GLY A 143 -7.61 7.29 9.38
N GLY A 144 -8.67 6.57 9.77
CA GLY A 144 -9.56 6.93 10.88
C GLY A 144 -10.95 7.37 10.43
N HIS A 145 -11.13 7.72 9.15
CA HIS A 145 -12.42 8.10 8.58
C HIS A 145 -13.23 6.87 8.13
N PRO A 146 -14.50 6.75 8.57
CA PRO A 146 -15.37 5.63 8.22
C PRO A 146 -15.96 5.70 6.81
N PHE A 147 -15.99 6.86 6.16
CA PHE A 147 -16.55 7.00 4.82
C PHE A 147 -15.50 7.41 3.80
N ALA A 148 -15.65 6.93 2.56
CA ALA A 148 -14.92 7.45 1.42
C ALA A 148 -15.75 7.57 0.15
N LEU A 149 -15.31 8.46 -0.73
CA LEU A 149 -15.87 8.64 -2.06
C LEU A 149 -14.71 8.82 -3.04
N ILE A 150 -14.69 7.99 -4.08
CA ILE A 150 -13.61 7.98 -5.07
C ILE A 150 -14.16 8.40 -6.42
N VAL A 151 -13.53 9.39 -7.02
CA VAL A 151 -13.93 9.99 -8.30
C VAL A 151 -12.71 10.10 -9.20
N SER A 152 -12.80 9.63 -10.44
CA SER A 152 -11.81 9.91 -11.48
C SER A 152 -12.21 11.16 -12.26
N VAL A 153 -11.22 11.98 -12.60
CA VAL A 153 -11.36 13.13 -13.50
C VAL A 153 -10.44 12.92 -14.68
N ASP A 154 -11.01 12.86 -15.88
CA ASP A 154 -10.24 12.76 -17.12
C ASP A 154 -9.64 14.11 -17.55
N ALA A 155 -8.83 14.09 -18.62
CA ALA A 155 -8.24 15.30 -19.19
C ALA A 155 -9.28 16.33 -19.71
N SER A 156 -10.53 15.93 -19.95
CA SER A 156 -11.63 16.84 -20.32
C SER A 156 -12.32 17.48 -19.11
N GLY A 157 -11.95 17.07 -17.90
CA GLY A 157 -12.58 17.50 -16.65
C GLY A 157 -13.86 16.73 -16.31
N LYS A 158 -14.18 15.66 -17.05
CA LYS A 158 -15.34 14.83 -16.77
C LYS A 158 -15.07 13.97 -15.53
N ALA A 159 -15.92 14.14 -14.52
CA ALA A 159 -15.82 13.45 -13.25
C ALA A 159 -16.73 12.21 -13.20
N GLU A 160 -16.14 11.03 -13.06
CA GLU A 160 -16.82 9.75 -12.95
C GLU A 160 -16.57 9.11 -11.59
N GLN A 161 -17.62 8.58 -10.96
CA GLN A 161 -17.48 7.91 -9.67
C GLN A 161 -16.90 6.52 -9.86
N LEU A 162 -15.79 6.25 -9.19
CA LEU A 162 -15.18 4.92 -9.15
C LEU A 162 -15.69 4.11 -7.95
N TRP A 163 -15.92 4.75 -6.81
CA TRP A 163 -16.39 4.05 -5.61
C TRP A 163 -17.21 4.96 -4.68
N PRO A 164 -18.28 4.43 -4.06
CA PRO A 164 -18.91 3.13 -4.31
C PRO A 164 -19.54 3.07 -5.72
N THR A 165 -19.64 1.88 -6.31
CA THR A 165 -20.20 1.73 -7.66
C THR A 165 -21.72 1.88 -7.63
N GLY A 166 -22.27 2.76 -8.48
CA GLY A 166 -23.71 2.90 -8.68
C GLY A 166 -24.47 3.62 -7.56
N GLY A 167 -23.77 4.27 -6.63
CA GLY A 167 -24.37 5.10 -5.58
C GLY A 167 -24.37 6.59 -5.94
N THR A 168 -25.01 7.42 -5.11
CA THR A 168 -24.84 8.89 -5.14
C THR A 168 -24.13 9.41 -3.90
N THR A 169 -23.79 8.52 -2.97
CA THR A 169 -23.17 8.84 -1.69
C THR A 169 -21.85 8.08 -1.50
N SER A 170 -21.02 8.56 -0.58
CA SER A 170 -19.82 7.85 -0.11
C SER A 170 -20.18 6.50 0.50
N GLY A 171 -19.30 5.52 0.32
CA GLY A 171 -19.43 4.20 0.93
C GLY A 171 -18.77 4.14 2.30
N GLU A 172 -19.23 3.23 3.15
CA GLU A 172 -18.52 2.86 4.38
C GLU A 172 -17.27 2.05 4.04
N LEU A 173 -16.13 2.46 4.60
CA LEU A 173 -14.87 1.75 4.48
C LEU A 173 -14.80 0.61 5.50
N ALA A 174 -14.77 -0.63 5.01
CA ALA A 174 -14.21 -1.74 5.76
C ALA A 174 -12.67 -1.59 5.82
N GLU A 175 -12.02 -2.18 6.83
CA GLU A 175 -10.56 -2.10 6.99
C GLU A 175 -9.83 -2.48 5.69
N ALA A 176 -9.02 -1.56 5.17
CA ALA A 176 -8.19 -1.69 3.96
C ALA A 176 -8.90 -2.37 2.78
N GLN A 177 -9.84 -1.67 2.14
CA GLN A 177 -10.59 -2.23 1.01
C GLN A 177 -9.82 -2.10 -0.31
N MET A 178 -9.71 -3.21 -1.05
CA MET A 178 -9.31 -3.22 -2.46
C MET A 178 -10.55 -3.14 -3.35
N THR A 179 -10.88 -1.95 -3.83
CA THR A 179 -12.04 -1.70 -4.70
C THR A 179 -11.96 -0.32 -5.34
N PRO A 180 -12.45 -0.13 -6.58
CA PRO A 180 -12.73 -1.12 -7.62
C PRO A 180 -11.48 -1.59 -8.39
N VAL A 181 -11.63 -2.65 -9.18
CA VAL A 181 -10.69 -3.06 -10.23
C VAL A 181 -11.13 -2.43 -11.54
N PHE A 182 -10.21 -1.78 -12.26
CA PHE A 182 -10.46 -1.27 -13.60
C PHE A 182 -9.25 -1.47 -14.52
N GLU A 183 -9.51 -1.38 -15.81
CA GLU A 183 -8.48 -1.44 -16.84
C GLU A 183 -8.06 -0.01 -17.21
N VAL A 184 -6.76 0.22 -17.32
CA VAL A 184 -6.20 1.51 -17.73
C VAL A 184 -6.46 1.69 -19.21
N THR A 185 -7.39 2.60 -19.52
CA THR A 185 -7.67 3.06 -20.88
C THR A 185 -6.68 4.16 -21.29
N GLU A 186 -6.65 4.48 -22.58
CA GLU A 186 -5.82 5.59 -23.09
C GLU A 186 -6.31 6.93 -22.51
N GLY A 187 -5.37 7.81 -22.15
CA GLY A 187 -5.63 9.15 -21.62
C GLY A 187 -5.18 9.35 -20.17
N ASP A 188 -4.81 10.59 -19.86
CA ASP A 188 -4.46 10.99 -18.50
C ASP A 188 -5.73 11.21 -17.67
N PHE A 189 -5.74 10.67 -16.46
CA PHE A 189 -6.80 10.93 -15.48
C PHE A 189 -6.24 11.01 -14.07
N THR A 190 -6.93 11.74 -13.21
CA THR A 190 -6.59 11.85 -11.79
C THR A 190 -7.69 11.21 -10.97
N VAL A 191 -7.30 10.33 -10.06
CA VAL A 191 -8.21 9.75 -9.08
C VAL A 191 -8.17 10.61 -7.83
N HIS A 192 -9.31 11.16 -7.46
CA HIS A 192 -9.55 11.93 -6.25
C HIS A 192 -10.27 11.04 -5.24
N ALA A 193 -9.77 11.03 -4.01
CA ALA A 193 -10.37 10.30 -2.91
C ALA A 193 -10.69 11.27 -1.78
N PHE A 194 -11.96 11.30 -1.40
CA PHE A 194 -12.48 12.09 -0.30
C PHE A 194 -12.81 11.16 0.86
N TYR A 195 -12.39 11.54 2.07
CA TYR A 195 -12.58 10.79 3.31
C TYR A 195 -13.29 11.67 4.32
N SER A 196 -14.23 11.11 5.08
CA SER A 196 -15.04 11.87 6.02
C SER A 196 -15.60 11.04 7.17
N ASP A 197 -16.05 11.74 8.21
CA ASP A 197 -16.71 11.15 9.38
C ASP A 197 -18.23 10.97 9.20
N ALA A 198 -18.79 11.52 8.13
CA ALA A 198 -20.20 11.41 7.76
C ALA A 198 -20.34 11.14 6.24
N PRO A 199 -21.46 10.55 5.79
CA PRO A 199 -21.70 10.32 4.38
C PRO A 199 -21.60 11.61 3.55
N LEU A 200 -20.91 11.54 2.41
CA LEU A 200 -20.76 12.64 1.45
C LEU A 200 -21.63 12.40 0.21
N GLU A 201 -22.25 13.45 -0.30
CA GLU A 201 -22.96 13.40 -1.58
C GLU A 201 -22.00 13.59 -2.76
N LEU A 202 -22.19 12.84 -3.83
CA LEU A 202 -21.36 12.89 -5.04
C LEU A 202 -21.37 14.29 -5.68
N ASN A 203 -22.51 14.96 -5.67
CA ASN A 203 -22.64 16.29 -6.24
C ASN A 203 -21.84 17.35 -5.46
N GLU A 204 -21.77 17.22 -4.13
CA GLU A 204 -20.97 18.09 -3.28
C GLU A 204 -19.47 17.87 -3.56
N ALA A 205 -19.04 16.61 -3.58
CA ALA A 205 -17.66 16.25 -3.87
C ALA A 205 -17.21 16.71 -5.26
N ARG A 206 -18.09 16.64 -6.26
CA ARG A 206 -17.83 17.18 -7.60
C ARG A 206 -17.63 18.70 -7.58
N GLY A 207 -18.36 19.41 -6.74
CA GLY A 207 -18.18 20.86 -6.52
C GLY A 207 -16.80 21.23 -5.97
N TRP A 208 -16.11 20.31 -5.30
CA TRP A 208 -14.78 20.54 -4.72
C TRP A 208 -13.62 20.24 -5.68
N LEU A 209 -13.86 19.48 -6.76
CA LEU A 209 -12.81 19.09 -7.71
C LEU A 209 -12.05 20.29 -8.33
N PRO A 210 -12.69 21.42 -8.70
CA PRO A 210 -11.98 22.58 -9.23
C PRO A 210 -11.07 23.28 -8.21
N ALA A 211 -11.38 23.15 -6.91
CA ALA A 211 -10.67 23.81 -5.83
C ALA A 211 -10.59 22.92 -4.57
N PRO A 212 -9.75 21.85 -4.59
CA PRO A 212 -9.64 20.92 -3.46
C PRO A 212 -9.06 21.55 -2.19
N SER A 213 -8.57 22.79 -2.26
CA SER A 213 -8.11 23.56 -1.10
C SER A 213 -9.24 24.16 -0.27
N GLN A 214 -10.48 24.17 -0.77
CA GLN A 214 -11.66 24.73 -0.10
C GLN A 214 -12.59 23.65 0.47
N LEU A 215 -12.01 22.60 1.03
CA LEU A 215 -12.79 21.50 1.57
C LEU A 215 -13.42 21.86 2.93
N PRO A 216 -14.58 21.27 3.26
CA PRO A 216 -15.11 21.30 4.61
C PRO A 216 -14.08 20.76 5.62
N PRO A 217 -14.08 21.25 6.87
CA PRO A 217 -13.09 20.87 7.88
C PRO A 217 -13.12 19.38 8.27
N ASN A 218 -14.24 18.69 7.99
CA ASN A 218 -14.46 17.27 8.25
C ASN A 218 -14.17 16.37 7.03
N VAL A 219 -13.60 16.92 5.96
CA VAL A 219 -13.27 16.19 4.73
C VAL A 219 -11.77 16.23 4.48
N VAL A 220 -11.17 15.06 4.32
CA VAL A 220 -9.78 14.92 3.91
C VAL A 220 -9.73 14.47 2.46
N HIS A 221 -8.85 15.09 1.67
CA HIS A 221 -8.65 14.78 0.27
C HIS A 221 -7.25 14.26 0.00
N THR A 222 -7.17 13.25 -0.84
CA THR A 222 -5.92 12.82 -1.47
C THR A 222 -6.17 12.50 -2.94
N SER A 223 -5.13 12.56 -3.75
CA SER A 223 -5.24 12.30 -5.17
C SER A 223 -4.03 11.57 -5.71
N VAL A 224 -4.25 10.78 -6.74
CA VAL A 224 -3.20 10.13 -7.52
C VAL A 224 -3.44 10.39 -9.00
N SER A 225 -2.46 11.02 -9.64
CA SER A 225 -2.51 11.28 -11.09
C SER A 225 -1.92 10.10 -11.84
N LEU A 226 -2.63 9.63 -12.86
CA LEU A 226 -2.19 8.59 -13.75
C LEU A 226 -1.76 9.24 -15.06
N LYS A 227 -0.50 8.98 -15.43
CA LYS A 227 0.03 9.28 -16.76
C LYS A 227 0.21 7.96 -17.46
N VAL A 228 -0.51 7.75 -18.56
CA VAL A 228 -0.39 6.51 -19.34
C VAL A 228 0.85 6.66 -20.23
N GLY A 229 1.88 5.87 -19.94
CA GLY A 229 3.06 5.82 -20.80
C GLY A 229 2.70 5.14 -22.12
N THR A 230 2.91 5.82 -23.25
CA THR A 230 2.93 5.16 -24.56
C THR A 230 4.10 4.18 -24.57
N ARG A 231 3.85 2.88 -24.81
CA ARG A 231 4.92 1.93 -25.13
C ARG A 231 5.62 2.43 -26.39
N GLY A 232 6.88 2.85 -26.23
CA GLY A 232 7.82 3.00 -27.35
C GLY A 232 8.34 1.64 -27.81
#